data_AF-A0A8F5BW01-F1
#
_entry.id   AF-A0A8F5BW01-F1
#
_cell.length_a   1.000
_cell.length_b   1.000
_cell.length_c   1.000
_cell.angle_alpha   90.00
_cell.angle_beta   90.00
_cell.angle_gamma   90.00
#
_symmetry.space_group_name_H-M   'P 1'
#
loop_
_entity.id
_entity.type
_entity.pdbx_description
1 polymer ?
#
loop_
_entity_poly.entity_id
_entity_poly.type
_entity_poly.pdbx_seq_one_letter_code
_entity_poly.pdbx_strand_id
1 'polypeptide(L)' 'MDLLRRTIELIKNEKLKEILSSEISTLDLLKQAYIASRYLPITYDKEAVEKALKVVEVILNELGIS' A
#
# COMPACT_ATOMS: atom_id res chain seq x y z
N MET A 1 8.12 -2.57 1.06
CA MET A 1 7.78 -2.71 -0.37
C MET A 1 8.37 -3.96 -1.00
N ASP A 2 9.52 -4.44 -0.53
CA ASP A 2 10.19 -5.61 -1.12
C ASP A 2 9.37 -6.90 -1.04
N LEU A 3 8.65 -7.12 0.07
CA LEU A 3 7.75 -8.27 0.20
C LEU A 3 6.63 -8.24 -0.84
N LEU A 4 5.91 -7.12 -0.97
CA LEU A 4 4.82 -6.97 -1.93
C LEU A 4 5.31 -7.17 -3.37
N ARG A 5 6.47 -6.61 -3.73
CA ARG A 5 7.12 -6.84 -5.04
C ARG A 5 7.40 -8.33 -5.28
N ARG A 6 8.03 -9.00 -4.30
CA ARG A 6 8.34 -10.43 -4.39
C ARG A 6 7.08 -11.26 -4.56
N THR A 7 6.01 -10.94 -3.83
CA THR A 7 4.71 -11.61 -3.94
C THR A 7 4.12 -11.43 -5.34
N ILE A 8 4.15 -10.22 -5.89
CA ILE A 8 3.64 -9.94 -7.25
C ILE A 8 4.42 -10.71 -8.32
N GLU A 9 5.75 -10.77 -8.19
CA GLU A 9 6.61 -11.56 -9.09
C GLU A 9 6.30 -13.05 -9.04
N LEU A 10 6.03 -13.60 -7.86
CA LEU A 10 5.69 -15.01 -7.67
C LEU A 10 4.31 -15.37 -8.23
N ILE A 11 3.31 -14.51 -8.01
CA ILE A 11 1.93 -14.74 -8.44
C ILE A 11 1.74 -14.39 -9.93
N LYS A 12 2.67 -13.61 -10.52
CA LYS A 12 2.60 -13.11 -11.91
C LYS A 12 1.28 -12.36 -12.20
N ASN A 13 0.78 -11.61 -11.22
CA ASN A 13 -0.44 -10.82 -11.36
C ASN A 13 -0.08 -9.43 -11.89
N GLU A 14 -0.34 -9.19 -13.18
CA GLU A 14 -0.05 -7.90 -13.84
C GLU A 14 -0.91 -6.75 -13.30
N LYS A 15 -2.12 -7.02 -12.81
CA LYS A 15 -3.00 -5.99 -12.24
C LYS A 15 -2.45 -5.46 -10.91
N LEU A 16 -1.93 -6.35 -10.04
CA LEU A 16 -1.23 -5.92 -8.83
C LEU A 16 0.04 -5.12 -9.14
N LYS A 17 0.76 -5.49 -10.21
CA LYS A 17 1.96 -4.76 -10.65
C LYS A 17 1.62 -3.35 -11.15
N GLU A 18 0.52 -3.21 -11.87
CA GLU A 18 0.00 -1.90 -12.30
C GLU A 18 -0.37 -1.04 -11.08
N ILE A 19 -1.16 -1.57 -10.15
CA ILE A 19 -1.54 -0.88 -8.90
C ILE A 19 -0.30 -0.47 -8.10
N LEU A 20 0.70 -1.36 -7.98
CA LEU A 20 1.95 -1.05 -7.29
C LEU A 20 2.69 0.13 -7.93
N SER A 21 2.69 0.20 -9.27
CA SER A 21 3.38 1.27 -10.00
C SER A 21 2.67 2.61 -9.92
N SER A 22 1.34 2.62 -10.01
CA SER A 22 0.52 3.84 -10.00
C SER A 22 0.36 4.43 -8.60
N GLU A 23 0.37 3.59 -7.57
CA GLU A 23 0.12 4.00 -6.18
C GLU A 23 1.36 3.91 -5.28
N ILE A 24 2.56 3.91 -5.87
CA ILE A 24 3.81 3.77 -5.12
C ILE A 24 3.98 4.82 -4.03
N SER A 25 3.64 6.09 -4.33
CA SER A 25 3.73 7.19 -3.37
C SER A 25 2.76 7.01 -2.19
N THR A 26 1.55 6.50 -2.47
CA THR A 26 0.53 6.20 -1.45
C THR A 26 1.03 5.07 -0.52
N LEU A 27 1.65 4.03 -1.08
CA LEU A 27 2.20 2.90 -0.33
C LEU A 27 3.45 3.28 0.48
N ASP A 28 4.29 4.18 -0.05
CA ASP A 28 5.43 4.72 0.69
C ASP A 28 4.99 5.59 1.87
N LEU A 29 3.92 6.38 1.71
CA LEU A 29 3.32 7.11 2.82
C LEU A 29 2.82 6.16 3.92
N LEU A 30 2.20 5.03 3.56
CA LEU A 30 1.78 4.00 4.51
C LEU A 30 3.00 3.40 5.26
N LYS A 31 4.10 3.14 4.56
CA LYS A 31 5.36 2.67 5.17
C LYS A 31 5.92 3.69 6.16
N GLN A 32 5.91 4.97 5.82
CA GLN A 32 6.35 6.03 6.72
C GLN A 32 5.42 6.14 7.93
N ALA A 33 4.10 6.06 7.73
CA ALA A 33 3.11 6.09 8.80
C ALA A 33 3.29 4.95 9.82
N TYR A 34 3.71 3.77 9.37
CA TYR A 34 4.05 2.65 10.27
C TYR A 34 5.23 2.94 11.21
N ILE A 35 6.19 3.77 10.77
CA ILE A 35 7.31 4.21 11.61
C ILE A 35 6.84 5.39 12.48
N ALA A 36 6.26 6.41 11.86
CA ALA A 36 5.83 7.64 12.51
C ALA A 36 4.85 7.39 13.65
N SER A 37 3.83 6.55 13.45
CA SER A 37 2.82 6.22 14.48
C SER A 37 3.39 5.76 15.83
N ARG A 38 4.63 5.26 15.87
CA ARG A 38 5.30 4.80 17.08
C ARG A 38 6.31 5.78 17.67
N TYR A 39 6.85 6.68 16.87
CA TYR A 39 8.01 7.47 17.28
C TYR A 39 7.83 8.98 17.10
N LEU A 40 6.83 9.42 16.33
CA LEU A 40 6.66 10.82 15.93
C LEU A 40 5.18 11.22 16.02
N PRO A 41 4.85 12.38 16.60
CA PRO A 41 3.47 12.88 16.66
C PRO A 41 3.08 13.53 15.32
N ILE A 42 3.08 12.75 14.24
CA ILE A 42 2.70 13.21 12.90
C ILE A 42 1.21 12.97 12.68
N THR A 43 0.52 14.03 12.27
CA THR A 43 -0.87 13.96 11.79
C THR A 43 -0.89 13.88 10.28
N TYR A 44 -1.70 12.96 9.74
CA TYR A 44 -1.89 12.79 8.30
C TYR A 44 -3.21 13.41 7.85
N ASP A 45 -3.25 13.88 6.61
CA ASP A 45 -4.47 14.36 5.99
C ASP A 45 -5.48 13.22 5.83
N LYS A 46 -6.76 13.49 6.10
CA LYS A 46 -7.84 12.50 6.03
C LYS A 46 -7.98 11.92 4.62
N GLU A 47 -7.92 12.74 3.57
CA GLU A 47 -8.06 12.29 2.18
C GLU A 47 -6.90 11.35 1.80
N ALA A 48 -5.69 11.65 2.27
CA ALA A 48 -4.54 10.78 2.05
C ALA A 48 -4.70 9.41 2.74
N VAL A 49 -5.26 9.39 3.95
CA VAL A 49 -5.54 8.15 4.69
C VAL A 49 -6.64 7.34 4.02
N GLU A 50 -7.74 7.97 3.60
CA GLU A 50 -8.83 7.30 2.90
C GLU A 50 -8.37 6.73 1.56
N LYS A 51 -7.53 7.46 0.82
CA LYS A 51 -6.91 6.96 -0.40
C LYS A 51 -6.03 5.74 -0.12
N ALA A 52 -5.19 5.80 0.92
CA ALA A 52 -4.32 4.69 1.29
C ALA A 52 -5.11 3.44 1.67
N LEU A 53 -6.21 3.59 2.42
CA LEU A 53 -7.11 2.50 2.75
C LEU A 53 -7.69 1.85 1.50
N LYS A 54 -8.24 2.65 0.58
CA LYS A 54 -8.82 2.15 -0.67
C LYS A 54 -7.82 1.39 -1.54
N VAL A 55 -6.57 1.85 -1.61
CA VAL A 55 -5.50 1.15 -2.35
C VAL A 55 -5.21 -0.21 -1.71
N VAL A 56 -5.13 -0.28 -0.38
CA VAL A 56 -4.90 -1.53 0.34
C VAL A 56 -6.06 -2.50 0.16
N GLU A 57 -7.31 -2.04 0.21
CA GLU A 57 -8.49 -2.87 -0.06
C GLU A 57 -8.45 -3.50 -1.45
N VAL A 58 -8.12 -2.71 -2.48
CA VAL A 58 -7.98 -3.24 -3.85
C VAL A 58 -6.88 -4.30 -3.93
N ILE A 59 -5.74 -4.08 -3.26
CA ILE A 59 -4.64 -5.07 -3.21
C ILE A 59 -5.09 -6.35 -2.51
N LEU A 60 -5.79 -6.26 -1.37
CA LEU A 60 -6.26 -7.42 -0.62
C LEU A 60 -7.32 -8.22 -1.38
N ASN A 61 -8.25 -7.54 -2.05
CA ASN A 61 -9.26 -8.17 -2.90
C ASN A 61 -8.59 -8.92 -4.06
N GLU A 62 -7.59 -8.32 -4.69
CA GLU A 62 -6.86 -8.94 -5.80
C GLU A 62 -5.99 -10.13 -5.35
N LEU A 63 -5.57 -10.14 -4.08
CA LEU A 63 -4.91 -11.28 -3.43
C LEU A 63 -5.90 -12.35 -2.91
N GLY A 64 -7.21 -12.10 -2.96
CA GLY A 64 -8.24 -13.01 -2.45
C GLY A 64 -8.26 -13.13 -0.91
N ILE A 65 -7.78 -12.11 -0.21
CA ILE A 65 -7.71 -12.08 1.27
C ILE A 65 -8.94 -11.37 1.87
N SER A 66 -9.52 -10.43 1.13
CA SER A 66 -10.71 -9.65 1.50
C SER A 66 -11.82 -9.76 0.48
#